data_AF-A0A1C1YT44-F1
#
_entry.id   AF-A0A1C1YT44-F1
#
_cell.length_a   1.000
_cell.length_b   1.000
_cell.length_c   1.000
_cell.angle_alpha   90.00
_cell.angle_beta   90.00
_cell.angle_gamma   90.00
#
_symmetry.space_group_name_H-M   'P 1'
#
loop_
_entity.id
_entity.type
_entity.pdbx_description
1 polymer ?
#
loop_
_entity_poly.entity_id
_entity_poly.type
_entity_poly.pdbx_seq_one_letter_code
_entity_poly.pdbx_strand_id
1 'polypeptide(L)'
;MSVLDIFGRLTQQADLMDAMMKKLGVEEEMWKMPDHAGVLRRAANRCLLCDRPDSCEHWLANESHPDEAPGFCRNHDLFERVLENMAHEKQPVT
;
A
#
# COMPACT_ATOMS: atom_id res chain seq x y z
N MET A 1 -15.81 15.08 15.11
CA MET A 1 -14.35 14.90 15.04
C MET A 1 -13.72 16.28 15.03
N SER A 2 -12.75 16.52 15.90
CA SER A 2 -11.96 17.75 15.90
C SER A 2 -11.08 17.79 14.66
N VAL A 3 -10.69 19.00 14.24
CA VAL A 3 -9.69 19.19 13.16
C VAL A 3 -8.38 18.47 13.51
N LEU A 4 -8.01 18.43 14.80
CA LEU A 4 -6.83 17.71 15.29
C LEU A 4 -6.93 16.19 15.06
N ASP A 5 -8.11 15.59 15.25
CA ASP A 5 -8.34 14.15 15.04
C ASP A 5 -8.17 13.77 13.57
N ILE A 6 -8.58 14.67 12.67
CA ILE A 6 -8.44 14.49 11.21
C ILE A 6 -6.97 14.49 10.82
N PHE A 7 -6.18 15.44 11.33
CA PHE A 7 -4.74 15.48 11.07
C PHE A 7 -4.02 14.26 11.64
N GLY A 8 -4.37 13.81 12.85
CA GLY A 8 -3.81 12.60 13.43
C GLY A 8 -4.04 11.37 12.56
N ARG A 9 -5.28 11.18 12.08
CA ARG A 9 -5.62 10.07 11.18
C ARG A 9 -4.92 10.16 9.82
N LEU A 10 -4.78 11.36 9.26
CA LEU A 10 -4.05 11.58 8.02
C LEU A 10 -2.58 11.13 8.16
N THR A 11 -1.90 11.55 9.22
CA THR A 11 -0.51 11.16 9.49
C THR A 11 -0.38 9.65 9.69
N GLN A 12 -1.23 9.06 10.55
CA GLN A 12 -1.20 7.61 10.79
C GLN A 12 -1.38 6.81 9.49
N GLN A 13 -2.33 7.18 8.63
CA GLN A 13 -2.56 6.44 7.39
C GLN A 13 -1.47 6.66 6.35
N ALA A 14 -0.82 7.84 6.36
CA ALA A 14 0.34 8.07 5.51
C ALA A 14 1.51 7.15 5.91
N ASP A 15 1.82 7.06 7.22
CA ASP A 15 2.87 6.20 7.75
C ASP A 15 2.58 4.71 7.48
N LEU A 16 1.33 4.28 7.66
CA LEU A 16 0.89 2.91 7.36
C LEU A 16 1.01 2.57 5.87
N MET A 17 0.60 3.48 5.00
CA MET A 17 0.68 3.24 3.55
C MET A 17 2.12 3.18 3.07
N ASP A 18 2.99 4.08 3.56
CA ASP A 18 4.43 4.06 3.29
C ASP A 18 5.07 2.74 3.74
N ALA A 19 4.82 2.32 4.98
CA ALA A 19 5.32 1.05 5.51
C ALA A 19 4.83 -0.17 4.71
N MET A 20 3.58 -0.17 4.27
CA MET A 20 3.00 -1.23 3.44
C MET A 20 3.71 -1.31 2.08
N MET A 21 3.93 -0.17 1.41
CA MET A 21 4.60 -0.15 0.11
C MET A 21 6.05 -0.63 0.21
N LYS A 22 6.77 -0.22 1.27
CA LYS A 22 8.13 -0.68 1.55
C LYS A 22 8.18 -2.18 1.81
N LYS A 23 7.29 -2.68 2.66
CA LYS A 23 7.26 -4.09 3.05
C LYS A 23 6.95 -5.03 1.89
N LEU A 24 6.09 -4.60 0.97
CA LEU A 24 5.78 -5.33 -0.26
C LEU A 24 6.81 -5.11 -1.37
N GLY A 25 7.72 -4.14 -1.21
CA GLY A 25 8.73 -3.81 -2.23
C GLY A 25 8.16 -3.16 -3.49
N VAL A 26 6.96 -2.59 -3.43
CA VAL A 26 6.22 -2.07 -4.61
C VAL A 26 6.49 -0.60 -4.92
N GLU A 27 7.22 0.12 -4.05
CA GLU A 27 7.44 1.57 -4.17
C GLU A 27 8.01 1.96 -5.54
N GLU A 28 9.10 1.32 -5.95
CA GLU A 28 9.79 1.67 -7.20
C GLU A 28 8.89 1.47 -8.42
N GLU A 29 8.18 0.35 -8.49
CA GLU A 29 7.27 0.07 -9.60
C GLU A 29 6.06 1.01 -9.62
N MET A 30 5.53 1.39 -8.45
CA MET A 30 4.48 2.39 -8.38
C MET A 30 4.94 3.76 -8.93
N TRP A 31 6.21 4.15 -8.72
CA TRP A 31 6.77 5.38 -9.28
C TRP A 31 6.97 5.33 -10.79
N LYS A 32 7.23 4.15 -11.36
CA LYS A 32 7.38 3.94 -12.80
C LYS A 32 6.03 3.95 -13.54
N MET A 33 4.90 3.77 -12.84
CA MET A 33 3.58 3.74 -13.48
C MET A 33 3.26 5.06 -14.21
N PRO A 34 2.59 4.97 -15.38
CA PRO A 34 1.91 6.13 -15.96
C PRO A 34 0.91 6.71 -14.95
N ASP A 35 0.88 8.03 -14.82
CA ASP A 35 0.02 8.72 -13.81
C ASP A 35 0.27 8.24 -12.37
N HIS A 36 1.52 7.94 -11.98
CA HIS A 36 1.87 7.54 -10.61
C HIS A 36 1.26 8.47 -9.54
N ALA A 37 1.25 9.79 -9.78
CA ALA A 37 0.65 10.77 -8.87
C ALA A 37 -0.85 10.54 -8.68
N GLY A 38 -1.59 10.28 -9.77
CA GLY A 38 -3.01 9.94 -9.70
C GLY A 38 -3.26 8.59 -9.03
N VAL A 39 -2.40 7.59 -9.27
CA VAL A 39 -2.45 6.28 -8.61
C VAL A 39 -2.25 6.42 -7.11
N LEU A 40 -1.17 7.07 -6.67
CA LEU A 40 -0.84 7.30 -5.26
C LEU A 40 -1.94 8.08 -4.55
N ARG A 41 -2.50 9.13 -5.19
CA ARG A 41 -3.64 9.88 -4.63
C ARG A 41 -4.87 8.98 -4.40
N ARG A 42 -5.22 8.12 -5.37
CA ARG A 42 -6.35 7.19 -5.22
C ARG A 42 -6.08 6.17 -4.12
N ALA A 43 -4.86 5.66 -4.03
CA ALA A 43 -4.45 4.71 -3.00
C ALA A 43 -4.48 5.33 -1.60
N ALA A 44 -3.98 6.57 -1.45
CA ALA A 44 -4.05 7.33 -0.22
C ALA A 44 -5.49 7.58 0.22
N ASN A 45 -6.39 7.94 -0.71
CA ASN A 45 -7.82 8.11 -0.41
C ASN A 45 -8.47 6.81 0.08
N ARG A 46 -8.14 5.65 -0.52
CA ARG A 46 -8.66 4.35 -0.07
C ARG A 46 -8.12 3.99 1.32
N CYS A 47 -6.84 4.24 1.58
CA CYS A 47 -6.20 3.99 2.88
C CYS A 47 -6.77 4.91 3.97
N LEU A 48 -6.94 6.19 3.66
CA LEU A 48 -7.59 7.18 4.54
C LEU A 48 -9.03 6.81 4.87
N LEU A 49 -9.72 6.01 4.05
CA LEU A 49 -11.07 5.51 4.33
C LEU A 49 -11.08 4.11 4.94
N CYS A 50 -9.93 3.52 5.23
CA CYS A 50 -9.84 2.22 5.90
C CYS A 50 -10.32 2.33 7.35
N ASP A 51 -11.03 1.30 7.80
CA ASP A 51 -11.57 1.12 9.15
C ASP A 51 -10.74 0.16 10.01
N ARG A 52 -9.65 -0.40 9.47
CA ARG A 52 -8.79 -1.39 10.13
C ARG A 52 -7.29 -0.98 10.18
N PRO A 53 -6.94 0.21 10.73
CA PRO A 53 -5.54 0.60 10.90
C PRO A 53 -4.78 -0.34 11.84
N ASP A 54 -5.38 -0.78 12.95
CA ASP A 54 -4.73 -1.69 13.91
C ASP A 54 -4.35 -3.04 13.28
N SER A 55 -5.20 -3.57 12.39
CA SER A 55 -4.89 -4.77 11.62
C SER A 55 -3.72 -4.54 10.66
N CYS A 56 -3.62 -3.34 10.09
CA CYS A 56 -2.49 -2.92 9.25
C CYS A 56 -1.19 -2.89 10.06
N GLU A 57 -1.19 -2.26 11.23
CA GLU A 57 -0.04 -2.23 12.15
C GLU A 57 0.39 -3.65 12.55
N HIS A 58 -0.57 -4.49 12.93
CA HIS A 58 -0.29 -5.87 13.34
C HIS A 58 0.33 -6.68 12.19
N TRP A 59 -0.22 -6.58 10.98
CA TRP A 59 0.32 -7.26 9.81
C TRP A 59 1.74 -6.74 9.47
N LEU A 60 1.95 -5.43 9.55
CA LEU A 60 3.26 -4.80 9.35
C LEU A 60 4.30 -5.27 10.38
N ALA A 61 3.91 -5.57 11.62
CA ALA A 61 4.82 -6.06 12.64
C ALA A 61 5.15 -7.56 12.53
N ASN A 62 4.21 -8.38 12.06
CA ASN A 62 4.33 -9.84 12.17
C ASN A 62 4.75 -10.56 10.89
N GLU A 63 4.39 -10.04 9.70
CA GLU A 63 4.85 -10.66 8.46
C GLU A 63 6.32 -10.30 8.19
N SER A 64 7.14 -11.22 7.70
CA SER A 64 8.55 -10.91 7.43
C SER A 64 8.81 -10.67 5.94
N HIS A 65 8.32 -11.57 5.10
CA HIS A 65 8.51 -11.54 3.64
C HIS A 65 7.18 -11.90 2.96
N PRO A 66 6.19 -11.00 2.97
CA PRO A 66 4.91 -11.26 2.36
C PRO A 66 5.01 -11.27 0.84
N ASP A 67 4.45 -12.30 0.20
CA ASP A 67 4.29 -12.38 -1.25
C ASP A 67 2.97 -11.74 -1.73
N GLU A 68 2.06 -11.42 -0.81
CA GLU A 68 0.75 -10.80 -1.06
C GLU A 68 0.43 -9.72 -0.02
N ALA A 69 -0.32 -8.70 -0.44
CA ALA A 69 -0.93 -7.73 0.46
C ALA A 69 -2.06 -8.41 1.25
N PRO A 70 -2.33 -8.00 2.51
CA PRO A 70 -3.38 -8.64 3.28
C PRO A 70 -4.76 -8.33 2.70
N GLY A 71 -5.64 -9.34 2.63
CA GLY A 71 -6.98 -9.20 2.05
C GLY A 71 -7.89 -8.17 2.76
N PHE A 72 -7.52 -7.69 3.94
CA PHE A 72 -8.24 -6.59 4.59
C PHE A 72 -7.91 -5.21 4.02
N CYS A 73 -6.78 -5.07 3.34
CA CYS A 73 -6.25 -3.80 2.85
C CYS A 73 -7.15 -3.24 1.74
N ARG A 74 -7.58 -1.99 1.87
CA ARG A 74 -8.38 -1.29 0.85
C ARG A 74 -7.62 -1.08 -0.47
N ASN A 75 -6.30 -1.29 -0.47
CA ASN A 75 -5.42 -1.25 -1.62
C ASN A 75 -4.90 -2.65 -2.03
N HIS A 76 -5.47 -3.75 -1.50
CA HIS A 76 -5.05 -5.12 -1.81
C HIS A 76 -4.93 -5.32 -3.33
N ASP A 77 -6.02 -5.16 -4.09
CA ASP A 77 -6.01 -5.34 -5.55
C ASP A 77 -4.99 -4.46 -6.30
N LEU A 78 -4.71 -3.26 -5.78
CA LEU A 78 -3.69 -2.39 -6.37
C LEU A 78 -2.30 -2.99 -6.18
N PHE A 79 -1.99 -3.41 -4.96
CA PHE A 79 -0.69 -3.99 -4.63
C PHE A 79 -0.48 -5.34 -5.29
N GLU A 80 -1.49 -6.22 -5.31
CA GLU A 80 -1.44 -7.49 -6.04
C GLU A 80 -1.09 -7.27 -7.51
N ARG A 81 -1.77 -6.33 -8.17
CA ARG A 81 -1.46 -6.01 -9.57
C ARG A 81 -0.03 -5.50 -9.76
N VAL A 82 0.53 -4.76 -8.80
CA VAL A 82 1.93 -4.29 -8.90
C VAL A 82 2.88 -5.48 -8.75
N LEU A 83 2.64 -6.34 -7.76
CA LEU A 83 3.42 -7.56 -7.49
C LEU A 83 3.40 -8.51 -8.69
N GLU A 84 2.23 -8.71 -9.31
CA GLU A 84 2.07 -9.50 -10.53
C GLU A 84 2.89 -8.93 -11.68
N ASN A 85 2.81 -7.62 -11.92
CA ASN A 85 3.61 -6.97 -12.97
C ASN A 85 5.12 -7.16 -12.72
N MET A 86 5.58 -6.97 -11.49
CA MET A 86 6.97 -7.20 -11.08
C MET A 86 7.43 -8.64 -11.32
N ALA A 87 6.54 -9.61 -11.08
CA ALA A 87 6.83 -11.01 -11.31
C ALA A 87 6.94 -11.34 -12.80
N HIS A 88 6.09 -10.73 -13.63
CA HIS A 88 6.14 -10.89 -15.10
C HIS A 88 7.40 -10.28 -15.71
N GLU A 89 7.84 -9.11 -15.26
CA GLU A 89 9.05 -8.45 -15.78
C GLU A 89 10.35 -9.23 -15.48
N LYS A 90 10.35 -10.04 -14.41
CA LYS A 90 11.49 -10.90 -14.04
C LYS A 90 11.58 -12.19 -14.86
N GLN A 91 10.59 -12.52 -15.68
CA GLN A 91 10.64 -13.73 -16.53
C GLN A 91 11.52 -13.47 -17.77
N PRO A 92 12.54 -14.31 -18.03
CA PRO A 92 13.34 -14.16 -19.23
C PRO A 92 12.48 -14.46 -20.46
N VAL A 93 12.44 -13.52 -21.41
CA VAL A 93 11.96 -13.78 -22.77
C VAL A 93 12.83 -14.90 -23.33
N THR A 94 12.21 -16.06 -23.57
CA THR A 94 12.87 -17.24 -24.15
C THR A 94 13.00 -17.07 -25.67
#